data_AF-A0A836TF07-F1
#
_entry.id   AF-A0A836TF07-F1
#
_cell.length_a   1.000
_cell.length_b   1.000
_cell.length_c   1.000
_cell.angle_alpha   90.00
_cell.angle_beta   90.00
_cell.angle_gamma   90.00
#
_symmetry.space_group_name_H-M   'P 1'
#
loop_
_entity.id
_entity.type
_entity.pdbx_description
1 polymer ?
#
loop_
_entity_poly.entity_id
_entity_poly.type
_entity_poly.pdbx_seq_one_letter_code
_entity_poly.pdbx_strand_id
1 'polypeptide(L)'
;QLNNQYPLDLCLTMQDERVFCTSIRDLSASGFGCEIQGLTRIHSGQPITALFALPLEEPVIIKSEVFLVSIKKGGMMDEGDIFRFRFFEGMDDEDRDRIHQYIVQKQFETLEKIAPQNPMEYDDDTALTGD
;
A
#
# COMPACT_ATOMS: atom_id res chain seq x y z
N GLN A 1 1.29 4.74 7.92
CA GLN A 1 0.82 4.52 6.53
C GLN A 1 2.05 4.65 5.64
N LEU A 2 2.36 3.64 4.82
CA LEU A 2 3.40 3.81 3.81
C LEU A 2 2.87 4.68 2.69
N ASN A 3 3.64 5.69 2.31
CA ASN A 3 3.50 6.32 1.00
C ASN A 3 4.25 5.39 0.03
N ASN A 4 3.53 4.54 -0.71
CA ASN A 4 4.17 3.52 -1.54
C ASN A 4 4.97 4.20 -2.65
N GLN A 5 6.30 4.01 -2.65
CA GLN A 5 7.18 4.46 -3.74
C GLN A 5 6.83 3.77 -5.08
N TYR A 6 6.09 2.67 -5.04
CA TYR A 6 5.56 1.95 -6.19
C TYR A 6 4.06 1.71 -5.98
N PRO A 7 3.19 2.43 -6.71
CA PRO A 7 1.75 2.21 -6.64
C PRO A 7 1.41 0.77 -7.04
N LEU A 8 0.55 0.09 -6.28
CA LEU A 8 0.04 -1.23 -6.67
C LEU A 8 -1.17 -1.05 -7.58
N ASP A 9 -1.21 -1.75 -8.71
CA ASP A 9 -2.38 -1.74 -9.59
C ASP A 9 -3.60 -2.33 -8.89
N LEU A 10 -4.73 -1.66 -9.06
CA LEU A 10 -6.00 -1.96 -8.40
C LEU A 10 -7.15 -1.93 -9.40
N CYS A 11 -7.94 -2.99 -9.39
CA CYS A 11 -9.23 -3.05 -10.05
C CYS A 11 -10.34 -3.04 -8.99
N LEU A 12 -11.22 -2.05 -9.06
CA LEU A 12 -12.45 -1.98 -8.25
C LEU A 12 -13.64 -2.33 -9.12
N THR A 13 -14.42 -3.33 -8.72
CA THR A 13 -15.67 -3.71 -9.38
C THR A 13 -16.83 -3.31 -8.48
N MET A 14 -17.65 -2.38 -8.98
CA MET A 14 -18.85 -1.90 -8.32
C MET A 14 -20.01 -2.90 -8.50
N GLN A 15 -21.07 -2.77 -7.70
CA GLN A 15 -22.27 -3.62 -7.83
C GLN A 15 -23.02 -3.43 -9.15
N ASP A 16 -22.89 -2.26 -9.78
CA ASP A 16 -23.45 -1.99 -11.11
C ASP A 16 -22.51 -2.42 -12.24
N GLU A 17 -21.57 -3.32 -11.94
CA GLU A 17 -20.61 -3.94 -12.86
C GLU A 17 -19.58 -2.97 -13.47
N ARG A 18 -19.60 -1.68 -13.10
CA ARG A 18 -18.57 -0.75 -13.51
C ARG A 18 -17.24 -1.11 -12.87
N VAL A 19 -16.20 -1.19 -13.70
CA VAL A 19 -14.83 -1.47 -13.28
C VAL A 19 -14.00 -0.20 -13.36
N PHE A 20 -13.28 0.10 -12.28
CA PHE A 20 -12.32 1.20 -12.21
C PHE A 20 -10.93 0.63 -12.00
N CYS A 21 -10.05 0.86 -12.98
CA CYS A 21 -8.63 0.53 -12.86
C CYS A 21 -7.88 1.77 -12.38
N THR A 22 -7.15 1.65 -11.28
CA THR A 22 -6.37 2.73 -10.66
C THR A 22 -5.19 2.11 -9.90
N SER A 23 -4.56 2.87 -9.02
CA SER A 23 -3.50 2.39 -8.15
C SER A 23 -3.76 2.68 -6.68
N ILE A 24 -3.27 1.79 -5.82
CA ILE A 24 -3.22 1.97 -4.37
C ILE A 24 -2.15 3.03 -4.04
N ARG A 25 -2.57 4.10 -3.36
CA ARG A 25 -1.68 5.15 -2.84
C ARG A 25 -1.09 4.79 -1.48
N ASP A 26 -1.96 4.40 -0.56
CA ASP A 26 -1.58 3.97 0.78
C ASP A 26 -2.23 2.64 1.10
N LEU A 27 -1.45 1.70 1.63
CA LEU A 27 -1.90 0.37 2.04
C LEU A 27 -1.65 0.18 3.54
N SER A 28 -2.59 -0.47 4.20
CA SER A 28 -2.54 -0.88 5.60
C SER A 28 -3.20 -2.23 5.79
N ALA A 29 -3.04 -2.83 6.97
CA ALA A 29 -3.71 -4.09 7.31
C ALA A 29 -5.25 -3.99 7.33
N SER A 30 -5.81 -2.78 7.47
CA SER A 30 -7.27 -2.57 7.53
C SER A 30 -7.88 -2.09 6.23
N GLY A 31 -7.07 -1.74 5.22
CA GLY A 31 -7.57 -1.22 3.97
C GLY A 31 -6.56 -0.36 3.23
N PHE A 32 -7.05 0.41 2.26
CA PHE A 32 -6.21 1.21 1.37
C PHE A 32 -6.89 2.49 0.93
N GLY A 33 -6.08 3.43 0.45
CA GLY A 33 -6.51 4.63 -0.26
C GLY A 33 -6.15 4.56 -1.74
N CYS A 34 -7.02 5.08 -2.61
CA CYS A 34 -6.75 5.24 -4.04
C CYS A 34 -7.44 6.50 -4.60
N GLU A 35 -6.98 6.97 -5.74
CA GLU A 35 -7.68 8.02 -6.50
C GLU A 35 -8.56 7.37 -7.57
N ILE A 36 -9.80 7.85 -7.74
CA ILE A 36 -10.70 7.33 -8.77
C ILE A 36 -11.25 8.50 -9.57
N GLN A 37 -10.91 8.56 -10.85
CA GLN A 37 -11.46 9.57 -11.76
C GLN A 37 -12.83 9.12 -12.28
N GLY A 38 -13.77 10.06 -12.42
CA GLY A 38 -15.09 9.80 -12.99
C GLY A 38 -16.09 9.07 -12.07
N LEU A 39 -15.70 8.70 -10.85
CA LEU A 39 -16.61 8.13 -9.86
C LEU A 39 -17.43 9.24 -9.18
N THR A 40 -18.65 9.45 -9.66
CA THR A 40 -19.55 10.52 -9.17
C THR A 40 -20.60 10.02 -8.18
N ARG A 41 -20.85 8.70 -8.12
CA ARG A 41 -21.86 8.07 -7.26
C ARG A 41 -21.29 6.81 -6.64
N ILE A 42 -21.12 6.86 -5.32
CA ILE A 42 -20.76 5.72 -4.48
C ILE A 42 -21.46 5.91 -3.13
N HIS A 43 -22.14 4.88 -2.65
CA HIS A 43 -22.81 4.90 -1.35
C HIS A 43 -21.88 4.32 -0.29
N SER A 44 -21.80 4.98 0.86
CA SER A 44 -21.10 4.41 2.02
C SER A 44 -21.79 3.11 2.44
N GLY A 45 -21.00 2.07 2.72
CA GLY A 45 -21.51 0.74 3.08
C GLY A 45 -21.86 -0.17 1.91
N GLN A 46 -21.79 0.29 0.65
CA GLN A 46 -21.91 -0.60 -0.50
C GLN A 46 -20.67 -1.49 -0.60
N PRO A 47 -20.81 -2.84 -0.67
CA PRO A 47 -19.67 -3.72 -0.88
C PRO A 47 -19.15 -3.57 -2.30
N ILE A 48 -17.82 -3.50 -2.42
CA ILE A 48 -17.09 -3.33 -3.67
C ILE A 48 -16.02 -4.41 -3.71
N THR A 49 -15.85 -5.07 -4.85
CA THR A 49 -14.76 -6.04 -5.00
C THR A 49 -13.48 -5.30 -5.37
N ALA A 50 -12.42 -5.48 -4.57
CA ALA A 50 -11.07 -5.02 -4.86
C ALA A 50 -10.21 -6.20 -5.31
N LEU A 51 -9.46 -6.01 -6.38
CA LEU A 51 -8.50 -6.97 -6.93
C LEU A 51 -7.16 -6.27 -7.16
N PHE A 52 -6.08 -6.77 -6.57
CA PHE A 52 -4.72 -6.25 -6.74
C PHE A 52 -3.68 -7.35 -6.55
N ALA A 53 -2.47 -7.14 -7.06
CA ALA A 53 -1.38 -8.11 -6.91
C ALA A 53 -0.32 -7.58 -5.94
N LEU A 54 0.13 -8.44 -5.02
CA LEU A 54 1.29 -8.19 -4.17
C LEU A 54 2.55 -8.73 -4.86
N PRO A 55 3.54 -7.88 -5.17
CA PRO A 55 4.80 -8.29 -5.79
C PRO A 55 5.76 -8.86 -4.75
N LEU A 56 5.35 -9.95 -4.11
CA LEU A 56 6.21 -10.78 -3.27
C LEU A 56 7.10 -11.68 -4.17
N GLU A 57 7.97 -12.48 -3.56
CA GLU A 57 8.82 -13.45 -4.29
C GLU A 57 7.99 -14.34 -5.23
N GLU A 58 6.86 -14.85 -4.71
CA GLU A 58 5.78 -15.41 -5.51
C GLU A 58 4.62 -14.40 -5.55
N PRO A 59 4.22 -13.88 -6.73
CA PRO A 59 3.14 -12.91 -6.82
C PRO A 59 1.81 -13.47 -6.28
N VAL A 60 1.18 -12.74 -5.37
CA VAL A 60 -0.10 -13.12 -4.77
C VAL A 60 -1.19 -12.18 -5.25
N ILE A 61 -2.28 -12.74 -5.77
CA ILE A 61 -3.47 -11.96 -6.15
C ILE A 61 -4.40 -11.91 -4.96
N ILE A 62 -4.68 -10.69 -4.48
CA ILE A 62 -5.66 -10.44 -3.44
C ILE A 62 -6.99 -10.10 -4.09
N LYS A 63 -8.04 -10.82 -3.72
CA LYS A 63 -9.42 -10.53 -4.09
C LYS A 63 -10.27 -10.41 -2.82
N SER A 64 -10.73 -9.20 -2.50
CA SER A 64 -11.44 -8.94 -1.24
C SER A 64 -12.62 -7.99 -1.44
N GLU A 65 -13.63 -8.13 -0.59
CA GLU A 65 -14.69 -7.13 -0.47
C GLU A 65 -14.22 -5.95 0.38
N VAL A 66 -14.56 -4.74 -0.06
CA VAL A 66 -14.21 -3.50 0.62
C VAL A 66 -15.38 -2.54 0.72
N PHE A 67 -15.32 -1.67 1.72
CA PHE A 67 -16.33 -0.66 1.98
C PHE A 67 -15.72 0.73 1.99
N LEU A 68 -16.40 1.68 1.33
CA LEU A 68 -15.98 3.08 1.37
C LEU A 68 -16.16 3.65 2.79
N VAL A 69 -15.05 4.11 3.36
CA VAL A 69 -15.00 4.74 4.70
C VAL A 69 -15.09 6.26 4.59
N SER A 70 -14.31 6.86 3.69
CA SER A 70 -14.25 8.31 3.56
C SER A 70 -13.76 8.73 2.18
N ILE A 71 -14.17 9.93 1.75
CA ILE A 71 -13.64 10.60 0.57
C ILE A 71 -12.96 11.87 1.05
N LYS A 72 -11.67 12.01 0.78
CA LYS A 72 -10.96 13.28 0.96
C LYS A 72 -10.96 13.99 -0.39
N LYS A 73 -11.67 15.12 -0.47
CA LYS A 73 -11.67 15.96 -1.66
C LYS A 73 -10.27 16.54 -1.88
N GLY A 74 -9.80 16.50 -3.13
CA GLY A 74 -8.57 17.20 -3.52
C GLY A 74 -8.70 18.70 -3.28
N GLY A 75 -7.66 19.33 -2.73
CA GLY A 75 -7.70 20.75 -2.35
C GLY A 75 -7.43 21.71 -3.50
N MET A 76 -6.68 21.27 -4.51
CA MET A 76 -6.34 22.03 -5.72
C MET A 76 -6.87 21.33 -6.97
N MET A 77 -7.01 22.07 -8.07
CA MET A 77 -7.61 21.58 -9.34
C MET A 77 -6.95 20.31 -9.91
N ASP A 78 -5.73 19.98 -9.47
CA ASP A 78 -4.94 18.85 -9.96
C ASP A 78 -4.87 17.67 -8.97
N GLU A 79 -5.39 17.81 -7.74
CA GLU A 79 -5.47 16.69 -6.80
C GLU A 79 -6.80 15.95 -7.00
N GLY A 80 -6.73 14.68 -7.39
CA GLY A 80 -7.90 13.82 -7.45
C GLY A 80 -8.52 13.59 -6.07
N ASP A 81 -9.82 13.25 -6.04
CA ASP A 81 -10.46 12.78 -4.82
C ASP A 81 -9.80 11.46 -4.35
N ILE A 82 -9.42 11.42 -3.07
CA ILE A 82 -8.86 10.21 -2.45
C ILE A 82 -9.99 9.45 -1.76
N PHE A 83 -10.27 8.26 -2.27
CA PHE A 83 -11.23 7.32 -1.71
C PHE A 83 -10.50 6.36 -0.78
N ARG A 84 -11.00 6.21 0.44
CA ARG A 84 -10.46 5.27 1.43
C ARG A 84 -11.42 4.13 1.66
N PHE A 85 -10.90 2.93 1.50
CA PHE A 85 -11.63 1.69 1.63
C PHE A 85 -11.12 0.88 2.81
N ARG A 86 -12.03 0.17 3.48
CA ARG A 86 -11.72 -0.81 4.52
C ARG A 86 -12.00 -2.21 3.99
N PHE A 87 -11.11 -3.16 4.26
CA PHE A 87 -11.36 -4.58 4.00
C PHE A 87 -12.54 -5.10 4.82
N PHE A 88 -13.32 -6.02 4.24
CA PHE A 88 -14.35 -6.73 4.97
C PHE A 88 -13.74 -7.53 6.13
N GLU A 89 -14.45 -7.60 7.26
CA GLU A 89 -13.98 -8.34 8.45
C GLU A 89 -13.81 -9.84 8.17
N GLY A 90 -14.61 -10.39 7.27
CA GLY A 90 -14.52 -11.79 6.82
C GLY A 90 -13.50 -12.04 5.71
N MET A 91 -12.57 -11.11 5.45
CA MET A 91 -11.43 -11.35 4.56
C MET A 91 -10.61 -12.55 5.04
N ASP A 92 -10.16 -13.37 4.10
CA ASP A 92 -9.31 -14.53 4.38
C ASP A 92 -8.06 -14.15 5.18
N ASP A 93 -7.74 -14.97 6.18
CA ASP A 93 -6.63 -14.68 7.10
C ASP A 93 -5.27 -14.85 6.41
N GLU A 94 -5.14 -15.77 5.44
CA GLU A 94 -3.90 -15.90 4.66
C GLU A 94 -3.66 -14.63 3.84
N ASP A 95 -4.67 -14.16 3.11
CA ASP A 95 -4.56 -12.90 2.35
C ASP A 95 -4.19 -11.71 3.25
N ARG A 96 -4.76 -11.66 4.47
CA ARG A 96 -4.43 -10.62 5.46
C ARG A 96 -2.98 -10.70 5.91
N ASP A 97 -2.47 -11.91 6.16
CA ASP A 97 -1.08 -12.14 6.52
C ASP A 97 -0.11 -11.78 5.39
N ARG A 98 -0.47 -12.09 4.12
CA ARG A 98 0.32 -11.67 2.95
C ARG A 98 0.40 -10.15 2.82
N ILE A 99 -0.71 -9.44 3.02
CA ILE A 99 -0.72 -7.97 3.05
C ILE A 99 0.18 -7.45 4.17
N HIS A 100 0.08 -8.05 5.36
CA HIS A 100 0.91 -7.65 6.49
C HIS A 100 2.40 -7.85 6.20
N GLN A 101 2.79 -9.02 5.70
CA GLN A 101 4.15 -9.34 5.27
C GLN A 101 4.68 -8.31 4.27
N TYR A 102 3.89 -8.00 3.23
CA TYR A 102 4.24 -7.01 2.23
C TYR A 102 4.49 -5.62 2.84
N ILE A 103 3.60 -5.17 3.74
CA ILE A 103 3.74 -3.87 4.42
C ILE A 103 5.04 -3.82 5.23
N VAL A 104 5.31 -4.86 6.02
CA VAL A 104 6.53 -4.93 6.86
C VAL A 104 7.77 -4.93 5.98
N GLN A 105 7.80 -5.72 4.91
CA GLN A 105 8.91 -5.74 3.95
C GLN A 105 9.18 -4.34 3.38
N LYS A 106 8.14 -3.62 2.93
CA LYS A 106 8.31 -2.28 2.38
C LYS A 106 8.77 -1.24 3.41
N GLN A 107 8.43 -1.42 4.69
CA GLN A 107 8.96 -0.57 5.76
C GLN A 107 10.47 -0.75 5.93
N PHE A 108 10.95 -2.00 5.94
CA PHE A 108 12.38 -2.29 6.00
C PHE A 108 13.13 -1.75 4.79
N GLU A 109 12.64 -1.99 3.56
CA GLU A 109 13.25 -1.43 2.34
C GLU A 109 13.38 0.10 2.38
N THR A 110 12.41 0.78 2.98
CA THR A 110 12.42 2.24 3.15
C THR A 110 13.50 2.67 4.14
N LEU A 111 13.65 1.95 5.25
CA LEU A 111 14.68 2.22 6.26
C LEU A 111 16.10 1.99 5.72
N GLU A 112 16.32 0.90 4.98
CA GLU A 112 17.61 0.61 4.34
C GLU A 112 18.03 1.68 3.33
N LYS A 113 17.08 2.25 2.58
CA LYS A 113 17.34 3.35 1.65
C LYS A 113 17.67 4.67 2.34
N ILE A 114 17.23 4.87 3.59
CA ILE A 114 17.44 6.11 4.35
C ILE A 114 18.70 6.00 5.23
N ALA A 115 19.14 4.79 5.59
CA ALA A 115 20.38 4.59 6.31
C ALA A 115 21.56 5.11 5.46
N PRO A 116 22.32 6.10 5.95
CA PRO A 116 23.56 6.47 5.28
C PRO A 116 24.46 5.24 5.29
N GLN A 117 24.92 4.82 4.12
CA GLN A 117 26.07 3.94 4.00
C GLN A 117 27.27 4.68 4.59
N ASN A 118 27.43 4.64 5.90
CA ASN A 118 28.70 4.93 6.53
C ASN A 118 29.56 3.68 6.28
N PRO A 119 30.63 3.74 5.46
CA PRO A 119 31.71 2.82 5.66
C PRO A 119 32.26 3.16 7.04
N MET A 120 31.99 2.32 8.02
CA MET A 120 32.73 2.34 9.27
C MET A 120 34.15 1.87 8.87
N GLU A 121 34.98 2.80 8.38
CA GLU A 121 36.42 2.61 8.34
C GLU A 121 36.83 2.43 9.80
N TYR A 122 37.07 1.17 10.16
CA TYR A 122 37.87 0.88 11.34
C TYR A 122 39.26 1.41 11.02
N ASP A 123 39.61 2.56 11.59
CA ASP A 123 40.99 3.03 11.67
C ASP A 123 41.74 1.97 12.49
N ASP A 124 42.46 1.09 11.79
CA ASP A 124 43.34 0.08 12.38
C ASP A 124 44.63 0.78 12.86
N ASP A 125 44.47 1.66 13.85
CA ASP A 125 45.57 2.31 14.54
C ASP A 125 45.84 1.59 15.87
N THR A 126 46.30 0.34 15.78
CA THR A 126 47.01 -0.31 16.90
C THR A 126 48.25 -1.09 16.46
N ALA A 127 49.15 -0.44 15.71
CA ALA A 127 50.55 -0.86 15.70
C ALA A 127 51.28 -0.30 16.94
N LEU A 128 51.11 -0.96 18.09
CA LEU A 128 52.02 -0.80 19.23
C LEU A 128 53.29 -1.60 18.95
N THR A 129 54.23 -1.05 18.19
CA THR A 129 55.63 -1.50 18.26
C THR A 129 56.25 -0.88 19.49
N GLY A 130 56.34 -1.68 20.56
CA GLY A 130 57.22 -1.38 21.67
C GLY A 130 58.68 -1.62 21.28
N ASP A 131 59.50 -0.59 21.49
CA ASP A 131 60.89 -0.67 21.97
C ASP A 131 61.26 0.66 22.63
#